data_AF-A0A0E9NR41-F1
#
_entry.id   AF-A0A0E9NR41-F1
#
_cell.length_a   1.000
_cell.length_b   1.000
_cell.length_c   1.000
_cell.angle_alpha   90.00
_cell.angle_beta   90.00
_cell.angle_gamma   90.00
#
_symmetry.space_group_name_H-M   'P 1'
#
loop_
_entity.id
_entity.type
_entity.pdbx_description
1 polymer ?
#
loop_
_entity_poly.entity_id
_entity_poly.type
_entity_poly.pdbx_seq_one_letter_code
_entity_poly.pdbx_strand_id
1 'polypeptide(L)'
;MSTLDSFRPPSPRTYRLALRDLTLPLLYAELAKLETSISHLMRSNVELQLYMGTEADGDGDGDCELRDAVKENEETIARMRSRMEICRVEIEEKGGGLKRCGESEEVQGEEGVFL
;
A
#
# COMPACT_ATOMS: atom_id res chain seq x y z
N MET A 1 -15.29 -19.41 -22.25
CA MET A 1 -13.94 -18.86 -21.97
C MET A 1 -14.11 -17.37 -21.76
N SER A 2 -14.14 -16.91 -20.51
CA SER A 2 -14.33 -15.49 -20.17
C SER A 2 -13.03 -14.95 -19.59
N THR A 3 -12.19 -14.37 -20.44
CA THR A 3 -10.92 -13.72 -20.08
C THR A 3 -11.11 -12.20 -20.08
N LEU A 4 -12.01 -11.69 -19.23
CA LEU A 4 -12.25 -10.25 -19.07
C LEU A 4 -12.45 -9.87 -17.60
N ASP A 5 -11.56 -10.34 -16.72
CA ASP A 5 -11.49 -9.85 -15.33
C ASP A 5 -10.04 -9.58 -14.92
N SER A 6 -9.26 -8.94 -15.81
CA SER A 6 -7.85 -8.57 -15.51
C SER A 6 -7.68 -7.09 -15.18
N PHE A 7 -8.72 -6.27 -15.37
CA PHE A 7 -8.68 -4.82 -15.06
C PHE A 7 -9.33 -4.48 -13.73
N ARG A 8 -10.07 -5.41 -13.12
CA ARG A 8 -10.67 -5.17 -11.82
C ARG A 8 -9.67 -5.52 -10.73
N PRO A 9 -9.30 -4.55 -9.87
CA PRO A 9 -8.51 -4.88 -8.68
C PRO A 9 -9.22 -6.00 -7.89
N PRO A 10 -8.53 -7.09 -7.51
CA PRO A 10 -9.13 -8.18 -6.75
C PRO A 10 -9.76 -7.63 -5.47
N SER A 11 -10.90 -8.21 -5.10
CA SER A 11 -11.58 -7.86 -3.85
C SER A 11 -10.62 -8.03 -2.66
N PRO A 12 -10.78 -7.26 -1.57
CA PRO A 12 -9.95 -7.41 -0.37
C PRO A 12 -9.88 -8.86 0.14
N ARG A 13 -10.99 -9.59 0.05
CA ARG A 13 -11.09 -11.02 0.42
C ARG A 13 -10.23 -11.91 -0.49
N THR A 14 -10.30 -11.70 -1.80
CA THR A 14 -9.50 -12.46 -2.78
C THR A 14 -8.01 -12.17 -2.61
N TYR A 15 -7.66 -10.90 -2.38
CA TYR A 15 -6.29 -10.47 -2.14
C TYR A 15 -5.71 -11.14 -0.89
N ARG A 16 -6.43 -11.11 0.24
CA ARG A 16 -5.99 -11.80 1.47
C ARG A 16 -5.78 -13.29 1.26
N LEU A 17 -6.65 -13.96 0.51
CA LEU A 17 -6.48 -15.39 0.23
C LEU A 17 -5.17 -15.65 -0.53
N ALA A 18 -4.85 -14.82 -1.53
CA ALA A 18 -3.59 -14.92 -2.27
C ALA A 18 -2.37 -14.70 -1.37
N LEU A 19 -2.43 -13.76 -0.41
CA LEU A 19 -1.33 -13.50 0.53
C LEU A 19 -1.03 -14.67 1.48
N ARG A 20 -2.01 -15.51 1.79
CA ARG A 20 -1.78 -16.67 2.67
C ARG A 20 -0.79 -17.68 2.09
N ASP A 21 -0.77 -17.79 0.77
CA ASP A 21 0.13 -18.67 0.03
C ASP A 21 1.55 -18.08 -0.11
N LEU A 22 1.75 -16.80 0.22
CA LEU A 22 3.05 -16.15 0.16
C LEU A 22 3.90 -16.45 1.42
N THR A 23 5.22 -16.51 1.21
CA THR A 23 6.22 -16.55 2.27
C THR A 23 6.49 -15.16 2.82
N LEU A 24 7.03 -15.06 4.05
CA LEU A 24 7.38 -13.77 4.68
C LEU A 24 8.22 -12.84 3.79
N PRO A 25 9.30 -13.28 3.12
CA PRO A 25 10.07 -12.42 2.22
C PRO A 25 9.24 -11.86 1.05
N LEU A 26 8.31 -12.65 0.51
CA LEU A 26 7.45 -12.21 -0.58
C LEU A 26 6.40 -11.20 -0.08
N LEU A 27 5.92 -11.34 1.16
CA LEU A 27 5.02 -10.36 1.77
C LEU A 27 5.71 -9.00 1.97
N TYR A 28 6.96 -8.98 2.45
CA TYR A 28 7.74 -7.74 2.55
C TYR A 28 8.00 -7.10 1.17
N ALA A 29 8.33 -7.92 0.17
CA ALA A 29 8.49 -7.44 -1.19
C ALA A 29 7.19 -6.83 -1.74
N GLU A 30 6.04 -7.42 -1.42
CA GLU A 30 4.75 -6.90 -1.84
C GLU A 30 4.38 -5.60 -1.12
N LEU A 31 4.68 -5.49 0.18
CA LEU A 31 4.52 -4.24 0.94
C LEU A 31 5.37 -3.11 0.32
N ALA A 32 6.65 -3.37 0.04
CA ALA A 32 7.55 -2.38 -0.56
C ALA A 32 7.10 -1.91 -1.96
N LYS A 33 6.53 -2.82 -2.76
CA LYS A 33 5.92 -2.45 -4.05
C LYS A 33 4.71 -1.54 -3.87
N LEU A 34 3.82 -1.85 -2.92
CA LEU A 34 2.66 -1.00 -2.63
C LEU A 34 3.09 0.39 -2.18
N GLU A 35 4.10 0.50 -1.32
CA GLU A 35 4.66 1.78 -0.86
C GLU A 35 5.27 2.58 -2.02
N THR A 36 6.01 1.90 -2.89
CA THR A 36 6.59 2.52 -4.10
C THR A 36 5.48 3.04 -5.02
N SER A 37 4.46 2.22 -5.27
CA SER A 37 3.32 2.60 -6.11
C SER A 37 2.53 3.78 -5.55
N ILE A 38 2.28 3.82 -4.24
CA ILE A 38 1.62 4.96 -3.58
C ILE A 38 2.47 6.21 -3.71
N SER A 39 3.78 6.11 -3.52
CA SER A 39 4.70 7.25 -3.63
C SER A 39 4.69 7.84 -5.05
N HIS A 40 4.66 7.00 -6.08
CA HIS A 40 4.52 7.45 -7.47
C HIS A 40 3.18 8.15 -7.73
N LEU A 41 2.07 7.60 -7.24
CA LEU A 41 0.74 8.22 -7.41
C LEU A 41 0.65 9.56 -6.67
N MET A 42 1.18 9.65 -5.45
CA MET A 42 1.22 10.90 -4.69
C MET A 42 2.02 11.98 -5.42
N ARG A 43 3.17 11.61 -5.99
CA ARG A 43 3.98 12.52 -6.80
C ARG A 43 3.22 12.99 -8.05
N SER A 44 2.57 12.07 -8.75
CA SER A 44 1.74 12.39 -9.92
C SER A 44 0.62 13.37 -9.55
N ASN A 45 -0.04 13.18 -8.41
CA ASN A 45 -1.08 14.11 -7.93
C ASN A 45 -0.53 15.51 -7.66
N VAL A 46 0.66 15.62 -7.05
CA VAL A 46 1.31 16.93 -6.83
C VAL A 46 1.62 17.62 -8.16
N GLU A 47 2.12 16.87 -9.15
CA GLU A 47 2.40 17.40 -10.48
C GLU A 47 1.11 17.88 -11.17
N LEU A 48 0.03 17.08 -11.15
CA LEU A 48 -1.27 17.46 -11.72
C LEU A 48 -1.86 18.70 -11.03
N GLN A 49 -1.74 18.81 -9.71
CA GLN A 49 -2.17 19.98 -8.95
C GLN A 49 -1.37 21.23 -9.31
N LEU A 50 -0.06 21.10 -9.56
CA LEU A 50 0.77 22.20 -10.02
C LEU A 50 0.32 22.69 -11.40
N TYR A 51 0.07 21.76 -12.33
CA TYR A 51 -0.42 22.09 -13.68
C TYR A 51 -1.77 22.83 -13.64
N MET A 52 -2.72 22.40 -12.81
CA MET A 52 -3.99 23.13 -12.61
C MET A 52 -3.77 24.54 -12.06
N GLY A 53 -2.80 24.72 -11.17
CA GLY A 53 -2.47 26.04 -10.60
C GLY A 53 -1.77 26.99 -11.58
N THR A 54 -1.02 26.47 -12.56
CA THR A 54 -0.32 27.26 -13.58
C THR A 54 -1.16 27.56 -14.81
N GLU A 55 -2.11 26.68 -15.17
CA GLU A 55 -2.95 26.80 -16.37
C GLU A 55 -4.33 27.44 -16.08
N ALA A 56 -4.59 27.87 -14.84
CA ALA A 56 -5.86 28.50 -14.41
C ALA A 56 -6.27 29.78 -15.17
N ASP A 57 -5.42 30.28 -16.09
CA ASP A 57 -5.73 31.38 -17.02
C ASP A 57 -6.37 30.90 -18.35
N GLY A 58 -6.45 29.58 -18.61
CA GLY A 58 -6.96 28.99 -19.85
C GLY A 58 -8.13 28.01 -19.66
N ASP A 59 -9.21 28.24 -20.41
CA ASP A 59 -10.41 27.41 -20.66
C ASP A 59 -10.69 26.21 -19.72
N GLY A 60 -11.72 26.33 -18.87
CA GLY A 60 -12.01 25.45 -17.72
C GLY A 60 -12.41 23.98 -17.99
N ASP A 61 -12.24 23.47 -19.21
CA ASP A 61 -12.52 22.07 -19.57
C ASP A 61 -11.37 21.12 -19.21
N GLY A 62 -10.11 21.49 -19.52
CA GLY A 62 -8.92 20.70 -19.17
C GLY A 62 -8.71 20.58 -17.65
N ASP A 63 -9.18 21.58 -16.92
CA ASP A 63 -9.19 21.63 -15.47
C ASP A 63 -10.12 20.58 -14.85
N CYS A 64 -11.21 20.20 -15.54
CA CYS A 64 -12.12 19.15 -15.11
C CYS A 64 -11.48 17.76 -15.25
N GLU A 65 -10.84 17.49 -16.38
CA GLU A 65 -10.16 16.20 -16.63
C GLU A 65 -9.00 15.96 -15.66
N LEU A 66 -8.20 16.99 -15.37
CA LEU A 66 -7.11 16.91 -14.39
C LEU A 66 -7.62 16.64 -12.97
N ARG A 67 -8.74 17.29 -12.57
CA ARG A 67 -9.39 17.02 -11.27
C ARG A 67 -9.90 15.60 -11.16
N ASP A 68 -10.53 15.09 -12.23
CA ASP A 68 -11.02 13.71 -12.26
C ASP A 68 -9.86 12.69 -12.19
N ALA A 69 -8.75 12.95 -12.88
CA ALA A 69 -7.54 12.13 -12.81
C ALA A 69 -6.93 12.11 -11.39
N VAL A 70 -6.85 13.26 -10.71
CA VAL A 70 -6.39 13.33 -9.32
C VAL A 70 -7.30 12.52 -8.40
N LYS A 71 -8.62 12.65 -8.56
CA LYS A 71 -9.61 11.91 -7.77
C LYS A 71 -9.51 10.40 -7.97
N GLU A 72 -9.34 9.94 -9.21
CA GLU A 72 -9.14 8.52 -9.51
C GLU A 72 -7.85 7.97 -8.88
N ASN A 73 -6.77 8.76 -8.93
CA ASN A 73 -5.52 8.42 -8.26
C ASN A 73 -5.68 8.34 -6.74
N GLU A 74 -6.42 9.26 -6.11
CA GLU A 74 -6.73 9.23 -4.67
C GLU A 74 -7.51 7.98 -4.27
N GLU A 75 -8.53 7.60 -5.06
CA GLU A 75 -9.26 6.36 -4.85
C GLU A 75 -8.34 5.14 -4.98
N THR A 76 -7.42 5.16 -5.95
CA THR A 76 -6.42 4.11 -6.14
C THR A 76 -5.46 4.02 -4.95
N ILE A 77 -4.97 5.15 -4.44
CA ILE A 77 -4.14 5.23 -3.23
C ILE A 77 -4.90 4.64 -2.03
N ALA A 78 -6.17 4.99 -1.83
CA ALA A 78 -6.97 4.47 -0.72
C ALA A 78 -7.12 2.94 -0.79
N ARG A 79 -7.34 2.40 -1.99
CA ARG A 79 -7.38 0.95 -2.24
C ARG A 79 -6.03 0.27 -1.98
N MET A 80 -4.93 0.88 -2.41
CA MET A 80 -3.57 0.38 -2.15
C MET A 80 -3.22 0.40 -0.66
N ARG A 81 -3.58 1.47 0.07
CA ARG A 81 -3.40 1.54 1.54
C ARG A 81 -4.18 0.45 2.26
N SER A 82 -5.43 0.20 1.84
CA SER A 82 -6.23 -0.90 2.39
C SER A 82 -5.55 -2.26 2.18
N ARG A 83 -4.86 -2.45 1.05
CA ARG A 83 -4.08 -3.67 0.77
C ARG A 83 -2.82 -3.77 1.62
N MET A 84 -2.11 -2.65 1.83
CA MET A 84 -0.97 -2.64 2.74
C MET A 84 -1.38 -3.10 4.14
N GLU A 85 -2.54 -2.67 4.63
CA GLU A 85 -3.03 -3.09 5.94
C GLU A 85 -3.25 -4.61 6.01
N ILE A 86 -3.86 -5.19 4.96
CA ILE A 86 -4.03 -6.65 4.88
C ILE A 86 -2.66 -7.36 4.84
N CYS A 87 -1.68 -6.83 4.09
CA CYS A 87 -0.32 -7.37 4.07
C CYS A 87 0.35 -7.29 5.44
N ARG A 88 0.20 -6.18 6.17
CA ARG A 88 0.78 -6.01 7.51
C ARG A 88 0.22 -7.02 8.49
N VAL A 89 -1.11 -7.20 8.52
CA VAL A 89 -1.77 -8.20 9.36
C VAL A 89 -1.27 -9.62 9.03
N GLU A 90 -1.14 -9.98 7.75
CA GLU A 90 -0.63 -11.32 7.39
C GLU A 90 0.87 -11.50 7.68
N ILE A 91 1.67 -10.44 7.69
CA ILE A 91 3.07 -10.49 8.15
C ILE A 91 3.10 -10.77 9.66
N GLU A 92 2.27 -10.07 10.44
CA GLU A 92 2.17 -10.26 11.90
C GLU A 92 1.66 -11.67 12.25
N GLU A 93 0.62 -12.17 11.57
CA GLU A 93 0.08 -13.53 11.77
C GLU A 93 1.11 -14.64 11.49
N LYS A 94 2.04 -14.41 10.55
CA LYS A 94 3.13 -15.35 10.23
C LYS A 94 4.34 -15.21 11.16
N GLY A 95 4.24 -14.41 12.22
CA GLY A 95 5.33 -14.15 13.17
C GLY A 95 6.42 -13.21 12.61
N GLY A 96 6.12 -12.50 11.52
CA GLY A 96 6.98 -11.45 11.00
C GLY A 96 6.87 -10.21 11.88
N GLY A 97 7.99 -9.80 12.47
CA GLY A 97 8.06 -8.52 13.17
C GLY A 97 8.08 -7.37 12.17
N LEU A 98 6.93 -6.74 11.92
CA LEU A 98 6.91 -5.37 11.42
C LEU A 98 7.37 -4.49 12.59
N LYS A 99 8.69 -4.43 12.82
CA LYS A 99 9.27 -3.74 13.97
C LYS A 99 8.67 -2.33 14.05
N ARG A 100 7.68 -2.13 14.93
CA ARG A 100 7.45 -0.81 15.52
C ARG A 100 8.78 -0.53 16.20
N CYS A 101 9.58 0.33 15.59
CA CYS A 101 10.77 0.86 16.22
C CYS A 101 10.31 1.50 17.54
N GLY A 102 10.39 0.77 18.66
CA GLY A 102 9.82 1.26 19.91
C GLY A 102 9.64 0.28 21.06
N GLU A 103 9.59 -1.04 20.89
CA GLU A 103 9.47 -1.95 22.04
C GLU A 103 10.52 -3.07 21.92
N SER A 104 11.65 -2.84 22.57
CA SER A 104 12.59 -3.89 22.94
C SER A 104 11.86 -4.82 23.91
N GLU A 105 11.54 -6.03 23.47
CA GLU A 105 11.23 -7.11 24.38
C GLU A 105 12.47 -7.37 25.24
N GLU A 106 12.39 -7.00 26.53
CA GLU A 106 13.26 -7.54 27.56
C GLU A 106 13.05 -9.05 27.59
N VAL A 107 14.01 -9.79 27.03
CA VAL A 107 14.08 -11.24 27.22
C VAL A 107 14.71 -11.46 28.60
N GLN A 108 13.87 -11.76 29.59
CA GLN A 108 14.32 -12.39 30.84
C GLN A 108 14.88 -13.77 30.49
N GLY A 109 16.15 -13.97 30.83
CA GLY A 109 16.87 -15.24 30.67
C GLY A 109 17.69 -15.49 31.92
N GLU A 110 17.01 -16.06 32.92
CA GLU A 110 17.52 -16.86 34.01
C GLU A 110 18.77 -17.70 33.66
N GLU A 111 19.91 -17.42 34.30
CA GLU A 111 20.99 -18.40 34.43
C GLU A 111 21.26 -18.70 35.90
N GLY A 112 20.78 -19.88 36.31
CA GLY A 112 21.63 -20.89 36.92
C GLY A 112 22.27 -20.57 38.26
N VAL A 113 21.58 -20.97 39.34
CA VAL A 113 22.25 -21.39 40.57
C VAL A 113 23.17 -22.56 40.25
N PHE A 114 24.48 -22.38 40.37
CA PHE A 114 25.41 -23.48 40.60
C PHE A 114 26.17 -23.23 41.90
N LEU A 115 26.06 -24.23 42.79
CA LEU A 115 26.62 -24.32 44.14
C LEU A 115 28.15 -24.27 44.15
#